data_AF-A0A1I2X5S6-F1
#
_entry.id   AF-A0A1I2X5S6-F1
#
_cell.length_a   1.000
_cell.length_b   1.000
_cell.length_c   1.000
_cell.angle_alpha   90.00
_cell.angle_beta   90.00
_cell.angle_gamma   90.00
#
_symmetry.space_group_name_H-M   'P 1'
#
loop_
_entity.id
_entity.type
_entity.pdbx_description
1 polymer ?
#
loop_
_entity_poly.entity_id
_entity_poly.type
_entity_poly.pdbx_seq_one_letter_code
_entity_poly.pdbx_strand_id
1 'polypeptide(L)'
;MGGNDYLFGMAGDDTLSGDAGNDTLTGYTGSDVFQFSYSLNQGSDRIQDYSDGNDKIRFTNSGGAGFGDLVLTDIGADCRISLASGGEILLAGVSAATLGAGDFRLCLSGCLSAVQRRRADGQGRASGNAGAARRDGQAALPDARACSHAGQGRLSSPPAPACRGS
;
A
#
# COMPACT_ATOMS: atom_id res chain seq x y z
N MET A 1 19.05 -8.75 -21.08
CA MET A 1 19.63 -7.77 -22.03
C MET A 1 18.48 -6.86 -22.39
N GLY A 2 18.69 -5.55 -22.44
CA GLY A 2 17.61 -4.63 -22.83
C GLY A 2 17.44 -4.57 -24.35
N GLY A 3 16.22 -4.35 -24.81
CA GLY A 3 15.78 -4.32 -26.20
C GLY A 3 14.70 -3.25 -26.41
N ASN A 4 14.23 -3.06 -27.64
CA ASN A 4 13.01 -2.30 -27.89
C ASN A 4 11.99 -3.29 -28.42
N ASP A 5 11.22 -3.87 -27.53
CA ASP A 5 10.38 -5.03 -27.82
C ASP A 5 8.91 -4.64 -28.03
N TYR A 6 8.21 -5.45 -28.83
CA TYR A 6 6.76 -5.33 -29.06
C TYR A 6 6.08 -6.51 -28.39
N LEU A 7 5.40 -6.26 -27.27
CA LEU A 7 4.75 -7.28 -26.45
C LEU A 7 3.23 -7.22 -26.60
N PHE A 8 2.62 -8.40 -26.71
CA PHE A 8 1.19 -8.59 -26.93
C PHE A 8 0.64 -9.65 -25.97
N GLY A 9 -0.36 -9.32 -25.15
CA GLY A 9 -1.01 -10.26 -24.22
C GLY A 9 -1.92 -11.25 -24.95
N MET A 10 -2.84 -10.69 -25.75
CA MET A 10 -3.90 -11.36 -26.51
C MET A 10 -5.23 -11.44 -25.72
N ALA A 11 -5.87 -12.59 -25.64
CA ALA A 11 -7.16 -12.73 -24.97
C ALA A 11 -6.99 -13.53 -23.67
N GLY A 12 -7.18 -12.87 -22.53
CA GLY A 12 -6.90 -13.42 -21.21
C GLY A 12 -6.53 -12.33 -20.22
N ASP A 13 -6.33 -12.68 -18.95
CA ASP A 13 -5.75 -11.78 -17.96
C ASP A 13 -4.21 -11.99 -17.96
N ASP A 14 -3.48 -11.18 -18.72
CA ASP A 14 -2.05 -11.38 -18.95
C ASP A 14 -1.16 -10.53 -18.01
N THR A 15 0.13 -10.87 -17.96
CA THR A 15 1.15 -10.06 -17.27
C THR A 15 2.32 -9.82 -18.21
N LEU A 16 2.45 -8.57 -18.65
CA LEU A 16 3.41 -8.14 -19.67
C LEU A 16 4.55 -7.34 -19.03
N SER A 17 5.79 -7.62 -19.41
CA SER A 17 6.99 -6.95 -18.90
C SER A 17 8.00 -6.83 -20.04
N GLY A 18 8.39 -5.61 -20.42
CA GLY A 18 9.44 -5.35 -21.42
C GLY A 18 10.88 -5.42 -20.87
N ASP A 19 11.00 -5.45 -19.54
CA ASP A 19 12.25 -5.38 -18.77
C ASP A 19 12.98 -4.04 -18.90
N ALA A 20 13.72 -3.79 -19.99
CA ALA A 20 14.51 -2.57 -20.14
C ALA A 20 14.78 -2.19 -21.60
N GLY A 21 14.45 -0.95 -21.94
CA GLY A 21 14.66 -0.29 -23.22
C GLY A 21 13.42 0.54 -23.56
N ASN A 22 13.03 0.62 -24.83
CA ASN A 22 11.84 1.38 -25.20
C ASN A 22 10.77 0.43 -25.75
N ASP A 23 9.98 -0.13 -24.84
CA ASP A 23 9.07 -1.21 -25.16
C ASP A 23 7.67 -0.71 -25.53
N THR A 24 6.98 -1.45 -26.41
CA THR A 24 5.61 -1.19 -26.79
C THR A 24 4.74 -2.38 -26.40
N LEU A 25 3.84 -2.16 -25.43
CA LEU A 25 3.03 -3.21 -24.83
C LEU A 25 1.55 -3.02 -25.18
N THR A 26 0.87 -4.11 -25.50
CA THR A 26 -0.55 -4.16 -25.87
C THR A 26 -1.20 -5.33 -25.14
N GLY A 27 -2.18 -5.08 -24.29
CA GLY A 27 -2.89 -6.13 -23.53
C GLY A 27 -3.83 -6.93 -24.41
N TYR A 28 -4.64 -6.20 -25.18
CA TYR A 28 -5.86 -6.55 -25.90
C TYR A 28 -7.11 -6.73 -25.02
N THR A 29 -7.49 -7.95 -24.65
CA THR A 29 -8.82 -8.20 -24.02
C THR A 29 -8.70 -9.00 -22.74
N GLY A 30 -8.77 -8.30 -21.62
CA GLY A 30 -8.56 -8.88 -20.30
C GLY A 30 -8.73 -7.91 -19.14
N SER A 31 -8.17 -8.29 -18.00
CA SER A 31 -7.73 -7.42 -16.91
C SER A 31 -6.22 -7.53 -16.77
N ASP A 32 -5.48 -6.78 -17.59
CA ASP A 32 -4.05 -7.00 -17.80
C ASP A 32 -3.17 -6.35 -16.73
N VAL A 33 -1.96 -6.89 -16.56
CA VAL A 33 -0.96 -6.36 -15.63
C VAL A 33 0.33 -5.99 -16.37
N PHE A 34 0.51 -4.70 -16.60
CA PHE A 34 1.76 -4.17 -17.15
C PHE A 34 2.79 -4.01 -16.01
N GLN A 35 3.83 -4.83 -16.03
CA GLN A 35 4.85 -4.90 -14.99
C GLN A 35 6.15 -4.21 -15.43
N PHE A 36 6.60 -3.29 -14.59
CA PHE A 36 7.83 -2.52 -14.74
C PHE A 36 8.71 -2.70 -13.50
N SER A 37 10.02 -2.58 -13.66
CA SER A 37 11.03 -2.74 -12.60
C SER A 37 11.64 -1.40 -12.21
N TYR A 38 11.07 -0.73 -11.20
CA TYR A 38 11.41 0.63 -10.75
C TYR A 38 12.91 0.81 -10.46
N SER A 39 13.65 1.17 -11.50
CA SER A 39 15.11 1.18 -11.57
C SER A 39 15.57 2.32 -12.44
N LEU A 40 16.86 2.65 -12.34
CA LEU A 40 17.51 3.55 -13.30
C LEU A 40 17.62 2.84 -14.66
N ASN A 41 17.39 3.57 -15.75
CA ASN A 41 17.50 3.07 -17.13
C ASN A 41 16.52 1.95 -17.52
N GLN A 42 15.27 2.02 -17.07
CA GLN A 42 14.21 1.23 -17.74
C GLN A 42 13.99 1.69 -19.17
N GLY A 43 14.10 3.00 -19.45
CA GLY A 43 13.86 3.60 -20.76
C GLY A 43 12.50 4.28 -20.85
N SER A 44 11.92 4.31 -22.05
CA SER A 44 10.67 5.02 -22.39
C SER A 44 9.66 4.06 -23.03
N ASP A 45 8.77 3.53 -22.21
CA ASP A 45 7.79 2.52 -22.60
C ASP A 45 6.47 3.14 -23.08
N ARG A 46 5.73 2.42 -23.93
CA ARG A 46 4.39 2.82 -24.40
C ARG A 46 3.40 1.67 -24.24
N ILE A 47 2.29 1.91 -23.53
CA ILE A 47 1.14 1.00 -23.51
C ILE A 47 0.09 1.54 -24.50
N GLN A 48 -0.40 0.69 -25.40
CA GLN A 48 -1.25 1.12 -26.52
C GLN A 48 -2.75 1.16 -26.22
N ASP A 49 -3.22 0.40 -25.24
CA ASP A 49 -4.63 0.04 -25.07
C ASP A 49 -5.08 -0.04 -23.61
N TYR A 50 -4.37 0.62 -22.70
CA TYR A 50 -4.66 0.62 -21.27
C TYR A 50 -6.11 1.00 -20.96
N SER A 51 -6.82 0.10 -20.29
CA SER A 51 -8.22 0.25 -19.90
C SER A 51 -8.35 0.50 -18.40
N ASP A 52 -8.76 1.71 -18.03
CA ASP A 52 -8.93 2.14 -16.64
C ASP A 52 -9.93 1.27 -15.85
N GLY A 53 -9.60 0.93 -14.61
CA GLY A 53 -10.35 0.00 -13.75
C GLY A 53 -10.17 -1.50 -14.08
N ASN A 54 -10.01 -1.86 -15.36
CA ASN A 54 -9.71 -3.22 -15.80
C ASN A 54 -8.23 -3.57 -15.56
N ASP A 55 -7.34 -2.82 -16.21
CA ASP A 55 -5.90 -3.08 -16.23
C ASP A 55 -5.21 -2.48 -15.00
N LYS A 56 -3.95 -2.89 -14.76
CA LYS A 56 -3.16 -2.46 -13.59
C LYS A 56 -1.70 -2.31 -13.95
N ILE A 57 -1.10 -1.20 -13.55
CA ILE A 57 0.34 -0.95 -13.72
C ILE A 57 1.04 -1.37 -12.43
N ARG A 58 1.99 -2.30 -12.53
CA ARG A 58 2.74 -2.84 -11.39
C ARG A 58 4.19 -2.42 -11.45
N PHE A 59 4.64 -1.69 -10.43
CA PHE A 59 6.05 -1.38 -10.24
C PHE A 59 6.65 -2.35 -9.23
N THR A 60 7.58 -3.20 -9.66
CA THR A 60 8.44 -3.97 -8.76
C THR A 60 9.63 -3.11 -8.35
N ASN A 61 10.29 -3.44 -7.23
CA ASN A 61 11.47 -2.73 -6.74
C ASN A 61 11.28 -1.23 -6.45
N SER A 62 10.08 -0.78 -6.07
CA SER A 62 9.79 0.67 -5.90
C SER A 62 10.63 1.42 -4.85
N GLY A 63 11.45 0.73 -4.05
CA GLY A 63 12.43 1.33 -3.13
C GLY A 63 11.88 2.14 -1.96
N GLY A 64 10.57 2.39 -1.95
CA GLY A 64 9.87 3.29 -1.01
C GLY A 64 8.85 4.16 -1.72
N ALA A 65 8.99 4.32 -3.04
CA ALA A 65 8.11 5.14 -3.86
C ALA A 65 6.67 4.66 -3.78
N GLY A 66 5.78 5.63 -3.60
CA GLY A 66 4.33 5.50 -3.70
C GLY A 66 3.78 6.30 -4.89
N PHE A 67 2.44 6.37 -4.98
CA PHE A 67 1.76 7.12 -6.03
C PHE A 67 2.14 8.62 -6.05
N GLY A 68 2.44 9.22 -4.89
CA GLY A 68 2.85 10.63 -4.79
C GLY A 68 4.24 10.94 -5.36
N ASP A 69 5.07 9.93 -5.64
CA ASP A 69 6.38 10.07 -6.29
C ASP A 69 6.30 9.90 -7.82
N LEU A 70 5.10 9.61 -8.36
CA LEU A 70 4.83 9.53 -9.78
C LEU A 70 4.35 10.90 -10.28
N VAL A 71 4.97 11.39 -11.36
CA VAL A 71 4.53 12.63 -12.01
C VAL A 71 3.76 12.28 -13.27
N LEU A 72 2.44 12.34 -13.20
CA LEU A 72 1.54 12.15 -14.34
C LEU A 72 1.37 13.49 -15.08
N THR A 73 1.51 13.48 -16.40
CA THR A 73 1.42 14.66 -17.27
C THR A 73 0.68 14.31 -18.55
N ASP A 74 -0.42 15.01 -18.83
CA ASP A 74 -1.18 14.81 -20.07
C ASP A 74 -0.50 15.48 -21.26
N ILE A 75 -0.37 14.73 -22.35
CA ILE A 75 0.23 15.12 -23.62
C ILE A 75 -0.81 14.88 -24.72
N GLY A 76 -1.71 15.85 -24.88
CA GLY A 76 -2.82 15.76 -25.82
C GLY A 76 -3.88 14.78 -25.34
N ALA A 77 -3.91 13.57 -25.91
CA ALA A 77 -4.80 12.48 -25.52
C ALA A 77 -4.06 11.32 -24.82
N ASP A 78 -2.74 11.39 -24.70
CA ASP A 78 -1.91 10.38 -24.04
C ASP A 78 -1.46 10.87 -22.65
N CYS A 79 -1.24 9.98 -21.69
CA CYS A 79 -0.73 10.30 -20.36
C CYS A 79 0.72 9.81 -20.20
N ARG A 80 1.66 10.71 -19.87
CA ARG A 80 3.04 10.36 -19.55
C ARG A 80 3.23 10.29 -18.03
N ILE A 81 3.58 9.11 -17.55
CA ILE A 81 3.98 8.85 -16.17
C ILE A 81 5.51 8.94 -16.12
N SER A 82 6.03 9.93 -15.40
CA SER A 82 7.47 10.07 -15.15
C SER A 82 7.82 9.53 -13.77
N LEU A 83 8.78 8.61 -13.72
CA LEU A 83 9.26 7.98 -12.48
C LEU A 83 10.40 8.80 -11.87
N ALA A 84 10.47 8.91 -10.54
CA ALA A 84 11.59 9.58 -9.88
C ALA A 84 12.95 8.89 -10.13
N SER A 85 12.96 7.64 -10.61
CA SER A 85 14.15 6.92 -11.10
C SER A 85 14.55 7.26 -12.54
N GLY A 86 13.85 8.17 -13.22
CA GLY A 86 14.14 8.60 -14.59
C GLY A 86 13.66 7.64 -15.70
N GLY A 87 12.82 6.66 -15.37
CA GLY A 87 12.05 5.91 -16.37
C GLY A 87 10.75 6.64 -16.73
N GLU A 88 10.21 6.36 -17.92
CA GLU A 88 9.01 7.02 -18.42
C GLU A 88 8.06 6.01 -19.06
N ILE A 89 6.76 6.11 -18.79
CA ILE A 89 5.73 5.26 -19.39
C ILE A 89 4.67 6.16 -20.02
N LEU A 90 4.30 5.90 -21.27
CA LEU A 90 3.29 6.63 -22.02
C LEU A 90 2.06 5.75 -22.25
N LEU A 91 0.91 6.16 -21.70
CA LEU A 91 -0.38 5.51 -21.89
C LEU A 91 -1.11 6.17 -23.06
N ALA A 92 -1.36 5.42 -24.12
CA ALA A 92 -2.04 5.93 -25.31
C ALA A 92 -3.54 6.12 -25.07
N GLY A 93 -4.10 7.28 -25.39
CA GLY A 93 -5.55 7.53 -25.30
C GLY A 93 -6.14 7.61 -23.88
N VAL A 94 -5.31 7.79 -22.86
CA VAL A 94 -5.68 7.87 -21.44
C VAL A 94 -5.26 9.22 -20.87
N SER A 95 -6.06 9.79 -19.96
CA SER A 95 -5.72 11.02 -19.22
C SER A 95 -5.36 10.72 -17.77
N ALA A 96 -4.39 11.46 -17.24
CA ALA A 96 -4.00 11.49 -15.83
C ALA A 96 -5.17 11.75 -14.88
N ALA A 97 -6.25 12.39 -15.36
CA ALA A 97 -7.43 12.69 -14.55
C ALA A 97 -8.30 11.46 -14.22
N THR A 98 -8.21 10.38 -14.99
CA THR A 98 -8.92 9.12 -14.67
C THR A 98 -8.08 8.23 -13.76
N LEU A 99 -6.77 8.27 -13.91
CA LEU A 99 -5.80 7.42 -13.21
C LEU A 99 -5.67 7.78 -11.72
N GLY A 100 -5.87 6.80 -10.86
CA GLY A 100 -5.77 6.93 -9.41
C GLY A 100 -4.76 5.98 -8.76
N ALA A 101 -4.57 6.11 -7.45
CA ALA A 101 -3.66 5.25 -6.69
C ALA A 101 -4.11 3.77 -6.61
N GLY A 102 -5.31 3.42 -7.11
CA GLY A 102 -5.80 2.03 -7.18
C GLY A 102 -5.21 1.24 -8.35
N ASP A 103 -4.82 1.96 -9.40
CA ASP A 103 -4.35 1.42 -10.68
C ASP A 103 -2.87 1.05 -10.62
N PHE A 104 -2.11 1.82 -9.81
CA PHE A 104 -0.68 1.65 -9.58
C PHE A 104 -0.39 0.75 -8.38
N ARG A 105 0.16 -0.43 -8.64
CA ARG A 105 0.66 -1.36 -7.62
C ARG A 105 2.17 -1.21 -7.45
N LEU A 106 2.57 -0.28 -6.61
CA LEU A 106 3.97 -0.10 -6.21
C LEU A 106 4.35 -1.13 -5.14
N CYS A 107 5.06 -2.17 -5.57
CA CYS A 107 5.59 -3.21 -4.70
C CYS A 107 7.02 -2.85 -4.29
N LEU A 108 7.19 -2.49 -3.01
CA LEU A 108 8.49 -2.47 -2.36
C LEU A 108 9.09 -3.90 -2.46
N SER A 109 10.31 -4.07 -2.97
CA SER A 109 10.98 -5.39 -2.99
C SER A 109 11.26 -5.99 -1.59
N GLY A 110 10.82 -5.31 -0.51
CA GLY A 110 10.75 -5.85 0.86
C GLY A 110 9.35 -5.87 1.50
N CYS A 111 8.28 -5.40 0.84
CA CYS A 111 6.93 -5.35 1.45
C CYS A 111 6.15 -6.65 1.24
N LEU A 112 6.73 -7.77 1.67
CA LEU A 112 5.98 -9.02 1.93
C LEU A 112 5.13 -8.92 3.23
N SER A 113 4.78 -7.71 3.70
CA SER A 113 4.51 -7.52 5.14
C SER A 113 3.64 -6.33 5.59
N ALA A 114 2.90 -5.67 4.70
CA ALA A 114 1.78 -4.81 5.14
C ALA A 114 0.44 -5.57 5.17
N VAL A 115 0.16 -6.41 4.16
CA VAL A 115 -1.13 -7.12 4.02
C VAL A 115 -1.11 -8.54 4.64
N GLN A 116 0.02 -9.24 4.61
CA GLN A 116 0.13 -10.62 5.12
C GLN A 116 0.33 -10.73 6.65
N ARG A 117 0.53 -9.61 7.37
CA ARG A 117 0.72 -9.65 8.84
C ARG A 117 -0.56 -9.88 9.66
N ARG A 118 -1.75 -9.95 9.04
CA ARG A 118 -2.98 -10.43 9.70
C ARG A 118 -3.16 -11.96 9.68
N ARG A 119 -2.07 -12.72 9.51
CA ARG A 119 -2.01 -14.19 9.73
C ARG A 119 -0.85 -14.62 10.65
N ALA A 120 -0.19 -13.68 11.32
CA ALA A 120 0.93 -13.95 12.24
C ALA A 120 0.60 -13.78 13.74
N ASP A 121 -0.51 -13.12 14.09
CA ASP A 121 -1.03 -13.02 15.47
C ASP A 121 -1.74 -14.31 15.91
N GLY A 122 -1.07 -15.46 15.76
CA GLY A 122 -1.70 -16.78 15.86
C GLY A 122 -0.82 -17.95 16.29
N GLN A 123 0.44 -17.72 16.69
CA GLN A 123 1.27 -18.75 17.34
C GLN A 123 1.87 -18.23 18.64
N GLY A 124 1.11 -18.38 19.72
CA GLY A 124 1.60 -18.15 21.07
C GLY A 124 2.72 -19.13 21.40
N ARG A 125 3.97 -18.64 21.46
CA ARG A 125 5.10 -19.38 22.04
C ARG A 125 5.04 -19.34 23.57
N ALA A 126 3.99 -19.94 24.12
CA ALA A 126 3.92 -20.32 25.53
C ALA A 126 4.81 -21.56 25.77
N SER A 127 6.13 -21.39 25.65
CA SER A 127 7.09 -22.36 26.22
C SER A 127 7.28 -22.04 27.70
N GLY A 128 6.22 -22.28 28.48
CA GLY A 128 6.28 -22.18 29.93
C GLY A 128 7.05 -23.36 30.49
N ASN A 129 8.34 -23.19 30.77
CA ASN A 129 9.10 -24.16 31.56
C ASN A 129 8.81 -23.96 33.05
N ALA A 130 7.63 -24.40 33.49
CA ALA A 130 7.27 -24.45 34.90
C ALA A 130 7.70 -25.80 35.50
N GLY A 131 8.78 -25.82 36.29
CA GLY A 131 9.19 -27.07 36.93
C GLY A 131 10.54 -27.09 37.65
N ALA A 132 10.68 -26.40 38.79
CA ALA A 132 11.36 -26.92 39.99
C ALA A 132 11.35 -25.89 41.13
N ALA A 133 10.74 -26.21 42.26
CA ALA A 133 10.72 -25.37 43.46
C ALA A 133 11.87 -25.70 44.42
N ARG A 134 12.45 -24.68 45.08
CA ARG A 134 12.81 -24.57 46.52
C ARG A 134 12.77 -23.05 46.86
N ARG A 135 11.96 -22.56 47.83
CA ARG A 135 12.25 -22.44 49.29
C ARG A 135 13.68 -21.92 49.52
N ASP A 136 13.93 -20.74 50.10
CA ASP A 136 13.47 -20.15 51.38
C ASP A 136 13.31 -18.61 51.30
N GLY A 137 12.51 -17.92 52.14
CA GLY A 137 12.96 -17.16 53.34
C GLY A 137 13.65 -15.82 52.99
N GLN A 138 13.26 -14.61 53.43
CA GLN A 138 12.58 -14.18 54.66
C GLN A 138 11.88 -12.79 54.46
N ALA A 139 10.95 -12.47 55.36
CA ALA A 139 10.12 -11.26 55.51
C ALA A 139 10.75 -9.85 55.32
N ALA A 140 9.90 -8.89 54.92
CA ALA A 140 9.58 -7.69 55.72
C ALA A 140 8.34 -6.93 55.20
N LEU A 141 7.28 -6.86 56.02
CA LEU A 141 6.24 -5.81 56.01
C LEU A 141 6.46 -4.93 57.26
N PRO A 142 5.98 -3.68 57.27
CA PRO A 142 4.85 -3.42 58.17
C PRO A 142 3.75 -2.48 57.63
N ASP A 143 2.56 -2.64 58.23
CA ASP A 143 1.35 -1.80 58.10
C ASP A 143 1.60 -0.29 58.33
N ALA A 144 0.81 0.53 57.63
CA ALA A 144 0.21 1.74 58.21
C ALA A 144 -1.20 1.95 57.63
N ARG A 145 -2.21 1.98 58.50
CA ARG A 145 -3.65 2.08 58.15
C ARG A 145 -4.20 3.49 58.42
N ALA A 146 -5.14 3.95 57.57
CA ALA A 146 -6.28 4.86 57.86
C ALA A 146 -6.82 5.43 56.52
N CYS A 147 -8.09 5.80 56.33
CA CYS A 147 -9.36 5.53 57.04
C CYS A 147 -10.55 5.71 56.07
N SER A 148 -11.78 5.36 56.48
CA SER A 148 -12.97 5.27 55.61
C SER A 148 -14.07 6.30 55.94
N HIS A 149 -14.68 6.93 54.92
CA HIS A 149 -16.11 7.32 54.75
C HIS A 149 -16.24 8.09 53.40
N ALA A 150 -17.17 7.86 52.45
CA ALA A 150 -18.63 7.68 52.43
C ALA A 150 -19.42 8.98 52.09
N GLY A 151 -20.40 8.90 51.17
CA GLY A 151 -21.27 9.99 50.69
C GLY A 151 -21.08 10.30 49.19
N GLN A 152 -21.77 9.66 48.24
CA GLN A 152 -23.21 9.75 47.88
C GLN A 152 -23.70 11.16 47.50
N GLY A 153 -23.98 11.35 46.20
CA GLY A 153 -24.70 12.51 45.65
C GLY A 153 -25.12 12.22 44.20
N ARG A 154 -26.43 12.08 43.94
CA ARG A 154 -27.05 11.83 42.62
C ARG A 154 -27.65 13.13 42.05
N LEU A 155 -28.28 13.01 40.86
CA LEU A 155 -29.11 14.01 40.13
C LEU A 155 -28.30 14.98 39.24
N SER A 156 -28.71 15.38 38.03
CA SER A 156 -29.68 14.85 37.03
C SER A 156 -29.54 15.66 35.71
N SER A 157 -29.74 15.03 34.54
CA SER A 157 -29.79 15.68 33.19
C SER A 157 -31.18 16.30 32.89
N PRO A 158 -31.48 16.88 31.70
CA PRO A 158 -30.80 17.84 30.78
C PRO A 158 -31.71 19.12 30.62
N PRO A 159 -32.14 19.70 29.46
CA PRO A 159 -31.57 19.89 28.09
C PRO A 159 -31.70 21.30 27.43
N ALA A 160 -30.78 21.61 26.49
CA ALA A 160 -30.99 22.39 25.24
C ALA A 160 -31.35 23.92 25.31
N PRO A 161 -31.69 24.65 24.20
CA PRO A 161 -30.84 25.76 23.73
C PRO A 161 -31.54 27.14 23.62
N ALA A 162 -30.76 28.21 23.42
CA ALA A 162 -31.27 29.58 23.25
C ALA A 162 -30.90 30.21 21.89
N CYS A 163 -31.90 30.46 21.05
CA CYS A 163 -31.82 31.36 19.90
C CYS A 163 -32.30 32.78 20.29
N ARG A 164 -31.52 33.81 19.93
CA ARG A 164 -31.85 35.24 19.70
C ARG A 164 -30.51 36.02 19.76
N GLY A 165 -30.22 37.02 18.91
CA GLY A 165 -30.97 37.60 17.80
C GLY A 165 -30.82 39.13 17.80
N SER A 166 -30.54 39.71 16.63
CA SER A 166 -30.72 41.12 16.23
C SER A 166 -30.59 41.18 14.70
#